data_AF-A0AAE0W4K5-F1
#
_entry.id   AF-A0AAE0W4K5-F1
#
_cell.length_a   1.000
_cell.length_b   1.000
_cell.length_c   1.000
_cell.angle_alpha   90.00
_cell.angle_beta   90.00
_cell.angle_gamma   90.00
#
_symmetry.space_group_name_H-M   'P 1'
#
loop_
_entity.id
_entity.type
_entity.pdbx_description
1 polymer ?
#
loop_
_entity_poly.entity_id
_entity_poly.type
_entity_poly.pdbx_seq_one_letter_code
_entity_poly.pdbx_strand_id
1 'polypeptide(L)'
;MESTLSSLPKFIGEGILTNIIGSPSPKKSMISKGFQDFIVSVNQHKTKHEQDLAIKKELAILKQKFSQPDVTLGQMRDYLGRVIYCAILGYDVSFSYIHAVKLAQQGTGFEKRM
;
A
#
# COMPACT_ATOMS: atom_id res chain seq x y z
N MET A 1 -37.12 0.89 -9.51
CA MET A 1 -35.75 1.26 -9.89
C MET A 1 -34.88 1.05 -8.66
N GLU A 2 -34.69 -0.19 -8.27
CA GLU A 2 -33.60 -1.08 -8.71
C GLU A 2 -32.26 -0.73 -8.06
N SER A 3 -31.96 -1.58 -7.08
CA SER A 3 -30.78 -1.64 -6.25
C SER A 3 -29.57 -2.06 -7.07
N THR A 4 -28.70 -1.12 -7.46
CA THR A 4 -27.49 -1.44 -8.24
C THR A 4 -26.18 -1.08 -7.54
N LEU A 5 -26.22 -0.70 -6.26
CA LEU A 5 -25.01 -0.39 -5.47
C LEU A 5 -24.64 -1.44 -4.42
N SER A 6 -25.43 -2.50 -4.25
CA SER A 6 -25.18 -3.56 -3.25
C SER A 6 -24.23 -4.67 -3.71
N SER A 7 -23.74 -4.63 -4.95
CA SER A 7 -22.95 -5.72 -5.55
C SER A 7 -21.44 -5.45 -5.59
N LEU A 8 -20.97 -4.36 -4.99
CA LEU A 8 -19.53 -4.22 -4.76
C LEU A 8 -19.08 -5.24 -3.72
N PRO A 9 -17.99 -5.99 -3.96
CA PRO A 9 -17.44 -6.91 -2.98
C PRO A 9 -17.25 -6.19 -1.64
N LYS A 10 -17.94 -6.67 -0.59
CA LYS A 10 -17.86 -6.15 0.79
C LYS A 10 -16.45 -6.20 1.41
N PHE A 11 -15.44 -6.63 0.66
CA PHE A 11 -14.04 -6.61 1.05
C PHE A 11 -13.43 -5.20 1.14
N ILE A 12 -13.99 -4.21 0.44
CA ILE A 12 -13.42 -2.85 0.40
C ILE A 12 -14.18 -1.86 1.29
N GLY A 13 -15.49 -2.07 1.51
CA GLY A 13 -16.36 -1.06 2.14
C GLY A 13 -16.33 -1.01 3.67
N GLU A 14 -16.39 -2.15 4.36
CA GLU A 14 -16.62 -2.13 5.82
C GLU A 14 -15.41 -2.53 6.66
N GLY A 15 -14.51 -3.38 6.17
CA GLY A 15 -13.35 -3.85 6.96
C GLY A 15 -12.12 -2.93 6.92
N ILE A 16 -11.90 -2.23 5.80
CA ILE A 16 -10.73 -1.34 5.64
C ILE A 16 -10.99 0.03 6.26
N LEU A 17 -12.23 0.54 6.19
CA LEU A 17 -12.56 1.87 6.70
C LEU A 17 -12.89 1.91 8.20
N THR A 18 -13.51 0.87 8.78
CA THR A 18 -13.79 0.88 10.23
C THR A 18 -12.53 0.82 11.10
N ASN A 19 -11.44 0.25 10.60
CA ASN A 19 -10.15 0.29 11.30
C ASN A 19 -9.48 1.69 11.27
N ILE A 20 -10.03 2.64 10.51
CA ILE A 20 -9.58 4.04 10.45
C ILE A 20 -10.24 4.88 11.56
N ILE A 21 -11.40 4.45 12.09
CA ILE A 21 -12.20 5.23 13.05
C ILE A 21 -12.49 4.38 14.30
N GLY A 22 -11.46 4.22 15.14
CA GLY A 22 -11.62 3.98 16.58
C GLY A 22 -11.97 2.55 17.02
N SER A 23 -10.95 1.77 17.41
CA SER A 23 -11.03 0.94 18.61
C SER A 23 -9.65 0.80 19.27
N PRO A 24 -9.52 1.01 20.59
CA PRO A 24 -8.26 0.87 21.30
C PRO A 24 -8.05 -0.61 21.66
N SER A 25 -7.54 -1.39 20.72
CA SER A 25 -6.98 -2.71 21.03
C SER A 25 -5.52 -2.74 20.59
N PRO A 26 -4.59 -3.34 21.37
CA PRO A 26 -3.16 -3.33 21.05
C PRO A 26 -2.86 -4.38 19.97
N LYS A 27 -3.55 -4.30 18.85
CA LYS A 27 -3.20 -5.03 17.63
C LYS A 27 -2.29 -4.10 16.85
N LYS A 28 -1.01 -4.47 16.75
CA LYS A 28 -0.04 -3.75 15.91
C LYS A 28 -0.68 -3.46 14.57
N SER A 29 -0.94 -2.18 14.26
CA SER A 29 -1.55 -1.77 12.99
C SER A 29 -0.78 -2.46 11.87
N MET A 30 -1.49 -3.26 11.07
CA MET A 30 -0.91 -4.00 9.94
C MET A 30 -0.38 -3.03 8.87
N ILE A 31 -0.88 -1.79 8.91
CA ILE A 31 -0.58 -0.70 8.00
C ILE A 31 0.32 0.32 8.70
N SER A 32 1.41 0.73 8.06
CA SER A 32 2.28 1.76 8.63
C SER A 32 1.60 3.14 8.60
N LYS A 33 1.93 3.98 9.58
CA LYS A 33 1.48 5.37 9.61
C LYS A 33 1.90 6.13 8.33
N GLY A 34 3.12 5.89 7.84
CA GLY A 34 3.62 6.55 6.63
C GLY A 34 2.85 6.17 5.36
N PHE A 35 2.32 4.95 5.28
CA PHE A 35 1.44 4.55 4.19
C PHE A 35 0.05 5.20 4.28
N GLN A 36 -0.51 5.32 5.49
CA GLN A 36 -1.78 6.03 5.69
C GLN A 36 -1.67 7.50 5.29
N ASP A 37 -0.60 8.18 5.74
CA ASP A 37 -0.33 9.57 5.42
C ASP A 37 -0.18 9.77 3.90
N PHE A 38 0.49 8.82 3.22
CA PHE A 38 0.62 8.82 1.77
C PHE A 38 -0.73 8.70 1.05
N ILE A 39 -1.57 7.74 1.44
CA ILE A 39 -2.92 7.58 0.83
C ILE A 39 -3.72 8.86 1.00
N VAL A 40 -3.73 9.44 2.21
CA VAL A 40 -4.46 10.69 2.48
C VAL A 40 -3.92 11.83 1.61
N SER A 41 -2.59 11.98 1.50
CA SER A 41 -1.97 12.98 0.64
C SER A 41 -2.38 12.83 -0.83
N VAL A 42 -2.36 11.61 -1.37
CA VAL A 42 -2.75 11.35 -2.77
C VAL A 42 -4.21 11.74 -3.02
N ASN A 43 -5.11 11.41 -2.08
CA ASN A 43 -6.54 11.70 -2.21
C ASN A 43 -6.91 13.17 -2.00
N GLN A 44 -6.04 13.98 -1.38
CA GLN A 44 -6.30 15.41 -1.16
C GLN A 44 -6.01 16.30 -2.38
N HIS A 45 -5.28 15.80 -3.38
CA HIS A 45 -4.98 16.56 -4.59
C HIS A 45 -6.22 16.73 -5.48
N LYS A 46 -6.52 17.97 -5.88
CA LYS A 46 -7.76 18.34 -6.59
C LYS A 46 -7.73 17.98 -8.08
N THR A 47 -6.54 17.85 -8.66
CA THR A 47 -6.38 17.58 -10.09
C THR A 47 -5.61 16.29 -10.35
N LYS A 48 -5.96 15.61 -11.45
CA LYS A 48 -5.27 14.39 -11.90
C LYS A 48 -3.78 14.66 -12.19
N HIS A 49 -3.44 15.86 -12.65
CA HIS A 49 -2.06 16.23 -12.95
C HIS A 49 -1.20 16.35 -11.68
N GLU A 50 -1.73 16.98 -10.63
CA GLU A 50 -1.02 17.06 -9.34
C GLU A 50 -0.82 15.69 -8.71
N GLN A 51 -1.83 14.81 -8.79
CA GLN A 51 -1.71 13.42 -8.33
C GLN A 51 -0.62 12.66 -9.07
N ASP A 52 -0.58 12.78 -10.40
CA ASP A 52 0.43 12.14 -11.25
C ASP A 52 1.85 12.61 -10.90
N LEU A 53 2.04 13.91 -10.66
CA LEU A 53 3.31 14.46 -10.23
C LEU A 53 3.73 13.96 -8.84
N ALA A 54 2.79 13.92 -7.89
CA ALA A 54 3.03 13.43 -6.54
C ALA A 54 3.41 11.94 -6.53
N ILE A 55 2.69 11.11 -7.29
CA ILE A 55 2.96 9.67 -7.38
C ILE A 55 4.29 9.41 -8.07
N LYS A 56 4.61 10.09 -9.17
CA LYS A 56 5.92 9.97 -9.85
C LYS A 56 7.06 10.34 -8.91
N LYS A 57 6.90 11.37 -8.09
CA LYS A 57 7.87 11.76 -7.06
C LYS A 57 8.04 10.67 -6.00
N GLU A 58 6.94 10.11 -5.49
CA GLU A 58 7.01 9.01 -4.51
C GLU A 58 7.69 7.77 -5.12
N LEU A 59 7.38 7.41 -6.36
CA LEU A 59 8.02 6.28 -7.06
C LEU A 59 9.53 6.48 -7.23
N ALA A 60 9.99 7.70 -7.52
CA ALA A 60 11.41 8.02 -7.59
C ALA A 60 12.11 7.82 -6.23
N ILE A 61 11.47 8.27 -5.14
CA ILE A 61 11.96 8.08 -3.76
C ILE A 61 12.03 6.59 -3.43
N LEU A 62 10.98 5.82 -3.73
CA LEU A 62 10.92 4.38 -3.48
C LEU A 62 12.00 3.63 -4.25
N LYS A 63 12.24 4.01 -5.51
CA LYS A 63 13.33 3.45 -6.32
C LYS A 63 14.70 3.69 -5.70
N GLN A 64 14.95 4.90 -5.18
CA GLN A 64 16.20 5.19 -4.46
C GLN A 64 16.31 4.36 -3.18
N LYS A 65 15.21 4.21 -2.42
CA LYS A 65 15.19 3.43 -1.18
C LYS A 65 15.48 1.95 -1.42
N PHE A 66 14.93 1.35 -2.47
CA PHE A 66 15.20 -0.05 -2.82
C PHE A 66 16.64 -0.34 -3.22
N SER A 67 17.38 0.66 -3.67
CA SER A 67 18.82 0.53 -3.97
C SER A 67 19.71 0.59 -2.72
N GLN A 68 19.18 0.96 -1.55
CA GLN A 68 19.98 1.03 -0.33
C GLN A 68 20.17 -0.37 0.30
N PRO A 69 21.39 -0.73 0.74
CA PRO A 69 21.66 -2.03 1.33
C PRO A 69 21.09 -2.18 2.76
N ASP A 70 20.87 -1.08 3.48
CA ASP A 70 20.42 -1.07 4.90
C ASP A 70 18.89 -1.07 5.10
N VAL A 71 18.11 -1.50 4.10
CA VAL A 71 16.65 -1.54 4.24
C VAL A 71 16.22 -2.75 5.07
N THR A 72 15.61 -2.48 6.22
CA THR A 72 15.04 -3.54 7.07
C THR A 72 13.82 -4.19 6.41
N LEU A 73 13.51 -5.44 6.80
CA LEU A 73 12.30 -6.16 6.36
C LEU A 73 11.00 -5.38 6.62
N GLY A 74 10.91 -4.65 7.73
CA GLY A 74 9.76 -3.81 8.05
C GLY A 74 9.59 -2.63 7.11
N GLN A 75 10.70 -1.95 6.77
CA GLN A 75 10.71 -0.87 5.79
C GLN A 75 10.42 -1.38 4.38
N MET A 76 10.99 -2.53 4.01
CA MET A 76 10.72 -3.15 2.71
C MET A 76 9.23 -3.47 2.52
N ARG A 77 8.56 -3.97 3.57
CA ARG A 77 7.10 -4.18 3.58
C ARG A 77 6.33 -2.87 3.40
N ASP A 78 6.74 -1.81 4.08
CA ASP A 78 6.08 -0.49 3.94
C ASP A 78 6.24 0.08 2.52
N TYR A 79 7.45 0.05 1.99
CA TYR A 79 7.75 0.54 0.65
C TYR A 79 7.00 -0.24 -0.42
N LEU A 80 6.96 -1.58 -0.31
CA LEU A 80 6.19 -2.40 -1.23
C LEU A 80 4.68 -2.19 -1.09
N GLY A 81 4.17 -1.89 0.11
CA GLY A 81 2.78 -1.47 0.31
C GLY A 81 2.43 -0.21 -0.50
N ARG A 82 3.29 0.82 -0.46
CA ARG A 82 3.14 2.04 -1.27
C ARG A 82 3.17 1.75 -2.76
N VAL A 83 4.11 0.93 -3.19
CA VAL A 83 4.24 0.50 -4.60
C VAL A 83 2.97 -0.20 -5.08
N ILE A 84 2.41 -1.13 -4.29
CA ILE A 84 1.18 -1.84 -4.64
C ILE A 84 0.02 -0.87 -4.83
N TYR A 85 -0.10 0.14 -3.96
CA TYR A 85 -1.10 1.18 -4.14
C TYR A 85 -0.92 1.95 -5.45
N CYS A 86 0.31 2.37 -5.79
CA CYS A 86 0.59 3.00 -7.08
C CYS A 86 0.25 2.09 -8.27
N ALA A 87 0.50 0.79 -8.16
CA ALA A 87 0.15 -0.18 -9.20
C ALA A 87 -1.37 -0.30 -9.40
N ILE A 88 -2.15 -0.31 -8.31
CA ILE A 88 -3.62 -0.34 -8.35
C ILE A 88 -4.17 0.91 -9.04
N LEU A 89 -3.51 2.06 -8.87
CA LEU A 89 -3.85 3.30 -9.57
C LEU A 89 -3.42 3.30 -11.06
N GLY A 90 -2.75 2.25 -11.53
CA GLY A 90 -2.34 2.07 -12.94
C GLY A 90 -0.96 2.60 -13.29
N TYR A 91 -0.10 2.88 -12.31
CA TYR A 91 1.27 3.37 -12.57
C TYR A 91 2.24 2.21 -12.82
N ASP A 92 3.22 2.44 -13.69
CA ASP A 92 4.30 1.48 -13.90
C ASP A 92 5.23 1.43 -12.68
N VAL A 93 5.38 0.21 -12.15
CA VAL A 93 6.20 -0.09 -10.97
C VAL A 93 7.19 -1.23 -11.24
N SER A 94 7.56 -1.45 -12.50
CA SER A 94 8.40 -2.57 -12.93
C SER A 94 9.73 -2.70 -12.17
N PHE A 95 10.29 -1.59 -11.68
CA PHE A 95 11.51 -1.58 -10.87
C PHE A 95 11.38 -2.34 -9.53
N SER A 96 10.16 -2.53 -9.03
CA SER A 96 9.89 -3.11 -7.71
C SER A 96 9.70 -4.63 -7.72
N TYR A 97 9.52 -5.25 -8.88
CA TYR A 97 9.08 -6.64 -8.98
C TYR A 97 10.03 -7.61 -8.29
N ILE A 98 11.35 -7.46 -8.51
CA ILE A 98 12.34 -8.31 -7.86
C ILE A 98 12.35 -8.13 -6.34
N HIS A 99 12.07 -6.93 -5.83
CA HIS A 99 11.98 -6.66 -4.40
C HIS A 99 10.74 -7.32 -3.79
N ALA A 100 9.61 -7.31 -4.49
CA ALA A 100 8.40 -8.02 -4.07
C ALA A 100 8.61 -9.53 -3.98
N VAL A 101 9.24 -10.12 -5.02
CA VAL A 101 9.57 -11.56 -5.04
C VAL A 101 10.53 -11.91 -3.90
N LYS A 102 11.60 -11.13 -3.72
CA LYS A 102 12.56 -11.33 -2.62
C LYS A 102 11.87 -11.26 -1.26
N LEU A 103 10.98 -10.29 -1.05
CA LEU A 103 10.24 -10.17 0.22
C LEU A 103 9.33 -11.39 0.45
N ALA A 104 8.64 -11.87 -0.58
CA ALA A 104 7.78 -13.05 -0.48
C ALA A 104 8.58 -14.31 -0.13
N GLN A 105 9.78 -14.47 -0.69
CA GLN A 105 10.68 -15.57 -0.38
C GLN A 105 11.28 -15.48 1.04
N GLN A 106 11.55 -14.27 1.53
CA GLN A 106 12.09 -14.04 2.87
C GLN A 106 11.02 -14.10 3.97
N GLY A 107 9.74 -13.93 3.62
CA GLY A 107 8.62 -14.03 4.53
C GLY A 107 8.24 -15.48 4.81
N THR A 108 9.00 -16.19 5.64
CA THR A 108 8.52 -17.45 6.22
C THR A 108 7.30 -17.16 7.10
N GLY A 109 6.12 -17.63 6.70
CA GLY A 109 4.89 -17.39 7.48
C GLY A 109 3.54 -17.88 6.94
N PHE A 110 3.45 -18.41 5.72
CA PHE A 110 2.29 -19.23 5.31
C PHE A 110 2.61 -20.72 5.17
N GLU A 111 3.85 -21.11 5.44
CA GLU A 111 4.20 -22.52 5.52
C GLU A 111 3.93 -23.01 6.95
N LYS A 112 3.13 -24.07 7.05
CA LYS A 112 2.84 -24.88 8.26
C LYS A 112 1.62 -24.51 9.12
N ARG A 113 0.50 -24.17 8.48
CA ARG A 113 -0.85 -24.50 9.00
C ARG A 113 -1.61 -25.43 8.05
N MET A 114 -0.88 -26.36 7.45
CA MET A 114 -1.43 -27.56 6.80
C MET A 114 -0.61 -28.76 7.27
#